data_AF-A0A378N883-F1
#
_entry.id   AF-A0A378N883-F1
#
_cell.length_a   1.000
_cell.length_b   1.000
_cell.length_c   1.000
_cell.angle_alpha   90.00
_cell.angle_beta   90.00
_cell.angle_gamma   90.00
#
_symmetry.space_group_name_H-M   'P 1'
#
loop_
_entity.id
_entity.type
_entity.pdbx_description
1 polymer ?
#
loop_
_entity_poly.entity_id
_entity_poly.type
_entity_poly.pdbx_seq_one_letter_code
_entity_poly.pdbx_strand_id
1 'polypeptide(L)'
;MNKYALLAIFWFIIGIYALLFRESTNDIPPFPHFDKVSHFALFFIQIWLSANAFIRSKKGIPYFGLIIFALLYAFTSEWAQATFTSTEKVLGLMG
;
A
#
# COMPACT_ATOMS: atom_id res chain seq x y z
N MET A 1 18.53 10.68 -11.95
CA MET A 1 17.46 9.84 -11.39
C MET A 1 16.13 10.29 -11.99
N ASN A 2 15.26 9.37 -12.41
CA ASN A 2 14.01 9.73 -13.08
C ASN A 2 13.03 10.36 -12.06
N LYS A 3 12.37 11.48 -12.41
CA LYS A 3 11.37 12.15 -11.56
C LYS A 3 10.25 11.21 -11.11
N TYR A 4 9.91 10.21 -11.91
CA TYR A 4 8.92 9.18 -11.56
C TYR A 4 9.43 8.17 -10.53
N ALA A 5 10.75 7.90 -10.49
CA ALA A 5 11.33 7.05 -9.46
C ALA A 5 11.33 7.76 -8.09
N LEU A 6 11.63 9.07 -8.07
CA LEU A 6 11.49 9.91 -6.87
C LEU A 6 10.04 9.96 -6.38
N LEU A 7 9.08 10.17 -7.30
CA LEU A 7 7.66 10.12 -6.98
C LEU A 7 7.22 8.75 -6.46
N ALA A 8 7.74 7.65 -7.03
CA ALA A 8 7.43 6.29 -6.57
C ALA A 8 7.95 6.03 -5.15
N ILE A 9 9.14 6.53 -4.80
CA ILE A 9 9.70 6.41 -3.45
C ILE A 9 8.87 7.24 -2.47
N PHE A 10 8.55 8.49 -2.83
CA PHE A 10 7.77 9.37 -1.98
C PHE A 10 6.34 8.83 -1.75
N TRP A 11 5.71 8.33 -2.81
CA TRP A 11 4.40 7.68 -2.74
C TRP A 11 4.44 6.40 -1.89
N PHE A 12 5.53 5.62 -1.97
CA PHE A 12 5.70 4.43 -1.15
C PHE A 12 5.76 4.75 0.35
N ILE A 13 6.51 5.79 0.72
CA ILE A 13 6.61 6.24 2.12
C ILE A 13 5.24 6.71 2.62
N ILE A 14 4.51 7.49 1.82
CA ILE A 14 3.15 7.92 2.13
C ILE A 14 2.22 6.71 2.26
N GLY A 15 2.34 5.73 1.37
CA GLY A 15 1.55 4.49 1.39
C GLY A 15 1.78 3.68 2.66
N ILE A 16 3.04 3.50 3.08
CA ILE A 16 3.38 2.84 4.35
C ILE A 16 2.78 3.61 5.52
N TYR A 17 2.90 4.93 5.56
CA TYR A 17 2.30 5.74 6.61
C TYR A 17 0.77 5.59 6.64
N ALA A 18 0.12 5.65 5.48
CA ALA A 18 -1.33 5.47 5.36
C ALA A 18 -1.80 4.06 5.74
N LEU A 19 -0.97 3.03 5.55
CA LEU A 19 -1.29 1.64 5.91
C LEU A 19 -1.05 1.35 7.40
N LEU A 20 0.00 1.92 8.01
CA LEU A 20 0.39 1.64 9.40
C LEU A 20 -0.25 2.59 10.42
N PHE A 21 -0.43 3.86 10.06
CA PHE A 21 -0.85 4.92 11.00
C PHE A 21 -2.27 5.42 10.75
N ARG A 22 -2.92 5.04 9.63
CA ARG A 22 -4.36 5.26 9.52
C ARG A 22 -5.05 4.17 10.32
N GLU A 23 -5.15 4.39 11.62
CA GLU A 23 -6.10 3.68 12.47
C GLU A 23 -7.45 3.67 11.77
N SER A 24 -8.15 2.53 11.82
CA SER A 24 -9.58 2.50 11.55
C SER A 24 -10.23 3.47 12.53
N THR A 25 -10.38 4.72 12.11
CA THR A 25 -11.16 5.68 12.87
C THR A 25 -12.48 4.97 13.14
N ASN A 26 -12.86 4.87 14.42
CA ASN A 26 -14.17 4.36 14.85
C ASN A 26 -15.34 5.22 14.30
N ASP A 27 -15.05 6.16 13.39
CA ASP A 27 -16.02 6.84 12.56
C ASP A 27 -16.61 5.86 11.56
N ILE A 28 -17.94 5.77 11.62
CA ILE A 28 -18.78 5.08 10.65
C ILE A 28 -18.33 5.53 9.26
N PRO A 29 -17.74 4.64 8.43
CA PRO A 29 -17.23 5.03 7.13
C PRO A 29 -18.38 5.59 6.30
N PRO A 30 -18.22 6.75 5.62
CA PRO A 30 -19.29 7.31 4.79
C PRO A 30 -19.68 6.39 3.62
N PHE A 31 -18.83 5.40 3.30
CA PHE A 31 -19.10 4.36 2.30
C PHE A 31 -18.65 2.98 2.78
N PRO A 32 -19.48 1.93 2.59
CA PRO A 32 -19.07 0.55 2.84
C PRO A 32 -17.86 0.19 1.96
N HIS A 33 -16.81 -0.37 2.55
CA HIS A 33 -15.58 -0.83 1.87
C HIS A 33 -14.63 0.26 1.32
N PHE A 34 -14.70 1.50 1.82
CA PHE A 34 -13.75 2.57 1.44
C PHE A 34 -12.28 2.17 1.64
N ASP A 35 -12.03 1.31 2.63
CA ASP A 35 -10.75 0.69 2.88
C ASP A 35 -10.20 -0.07 1.65
N LYS A 36 -11.00 -0.93 1.02
CA LYS A 36 -10.57 -1.74 -0.14
C LYS A 36 -10.23 -0.88 -1.35
N VAL A 37 -11.00 0.19 -1.58
CA VAL A 37 -10.75 1.13 -2.69
C VAL A 37 -9.46 1.92 -2.43
N SER A 38 -9.24 2.35 -1.19
CA SER A 38 -8.01 3.05 -0.79
C SER A 38 -6.78 2.18 -0.98
N HIS A 39 -6.87 0.91 -0.56
CA HIS A 39 -5.82 -0.08 -0.79
C HIS A 39 -5.56 -0.24 -2.29
N PHE A 40 -6.59 -0.55 -3.08
CA PHE A 40 -6.46 -0.70 -4.52
C PHE A 40 -5.77 0.50 -5.18
N ALA A 41 -6.18 1.73 -4.82
CA ALA A 41 -5.57 2.95 -5.33
C ALA A 41 -4.08 3.09 -4.93
N LEU A 42 -3.72 2.76 -3.68
CA LEU A 42 -2.33 2.78 -3.20
C LEU A 42 -1.45 1.82 -4.00
N PHE A 43 -1.89 0.57 -4.16
CA PHE A 43 -1.18 -0.44 -4.97
C PHE A 43 -1.06 -0.02 -6.43
N PHE A 44 -2.17 0.43 -7.02
CA PHE A 44 -2.22 0.82 -8.42
C PHE A 44 -1.27 1.97 -8.72
N ILE A 45 -1.31 3.04 -7.93
CA ILE A 45 -0.44 4.22 -8.12
C ILE A 45 1.02 3.84 -7.92
N GLN A 46 1.34 2.99 -6.94
CA GLN A 46 2.72 2.53 -6.70
C GLN A 46 3.29 1.75 -7.91
N ILE A 47 2.52 0.80 -8.45
CA ILE A 47 2.94 0.02 -9.62
C ILE A 47 2.99 0.88 -10.87
N TRP A 48 2.02 1.79 -11.05
CA TRP A 48 1.97 2.71 -12.18
C TRP A 48 3.16 3.68 -12.20
N LEU A 49 3.52 4.27 -11.05
CA LEU A 49 4.71 5.13 -10.93
C LEU A 49 6.00 4.35 -11.21
N SER A 50 6.10 3.13 -10.69
CA SER A 50 7.25 2.25 -10.91
C SER A 50 7.40 1.91 -12.40
N ALA A 51 6.31 1.49 -13.06
CA ALA A 51 6.32 1.19 -14.50
C ALA A 51 6.68 2.43 -15.34
N ASN A 52 6.13 3.62 -15.03
CA ASN A 52 6.47 4.87 -15.69
C ASN A 52 7.94 5.26 -15.52
N ALA A 53 8.55 4.94 -14.37
CA ALA A 53 9.96 5.19 -14.12
C ALA A 53 10.85 4.39 -15.09
N PHE A 54 10.48 3.16 -15.44
CA PHE A 54 11.21 2.34 -16.41
C PHE A 54 10.93 2.74 -17.86
N ILE A 55 9.65 2.94 -18.22
CA ILE A 55 9.23 3.38 -19.56
C ILE A 55 9.96 4.66 -19.99
N ARG A 56 9.98 5.68 -19.12
CA ARG A 56 10.62 6.96 -19.43
C ARG A 56 12.14 6.94 -19.35
N SER A 57 12.71 5.90 -18.75
CA SER A 57 14.15 5.66 -18.79
C SER A 57 14.59 4.92 -20.05
N LYS A 58 13.67 4.62 -21.00
CA LYS A 58 13.88 3.78 -22.19
C LYS A 58 14.48 2.40 -21.85
N LYS A 59 14.29 1.93 -20.62
CA LYS A 59 14.75 0.61 -20.17
C LYS A 59 13.61 -0.39 -20.34
N GLY A 60 13.94 -1.64 -20.64
CA GLY A 60 12.97 -2.73 -20.62
C GLY A 60 12.25 -2.75 -19.27
N ILE A 61 10.92 -2.83 -19.30
CA ILE A 61 10.12 -2.87 -18.07
C ILE A 61 10.42 -4.20 -17.38
N PRO A 62 10.91 -4.21 -16.13
CA PRO A 62 11.16 -5.44 -15.41
C PRO A 62 9.84 -6.01 -14.87
N TYR A 63 9.03 -6.60 -15.73
CA TYR A 63 7.71 -7.15 -15.39
C TYR A 63 7.78 -8.11 -14.21
N PHE A 64 8.77 -9.00 -14.18
CA PHE A 64 8.96 -9.96 -13.10
C PHE A 64 9.27 -9.28 -11.76
N GLY A 65 10.10 -8.22 -11.79
CA GLY A 65 10.42 -7.42 -10.60
C GLY A 65 9.20 -6.65 -10.08
N LEU A 66 8.37 -6.11 -10.97
CA LEU A 66 7.12 -5.44 -10.60
C LEU A 66 6.09 -6.41 -10.01
N ILE A 67 6.02 -7.66 -10.53
CA ILE A 67 5.14 -8.71 -9.99
C ILE A 67 5.61 -9.13 -8.59
N ILE A 68 6.91 -9.42 -8.40
CA ILE A 68 7.44 -9.76 -7.07
C ILE A 68 7.19 -8.62 -6.08
N PHE A 69 7.43 -7.38 -6.49
CA PHE A 69 7.16 -6.21 -5.65
C PHE A 69 5.68 -6.09 -5.30
N ALA A 70 4.77 -6.28 -6.26
CA ALA A 70 3.33 -6.27 -6.01
C ALA A 70 2.90 -7.36 -5.02
N LEU A 71 3.44 -8.58 -5.16
CA LEU A 71 3.16 -9.69 -4.26
C LEU A 71 3.66 -9.43 -2.84
N LEU A 72 4.91 -8.94 -2.71
CA LEU A 72 5.47 -8.59 -1.41
C LEU A 72 4.65 -7.47 -0.74
N TYR A 73 4.29 -6.45 -1.50
CA TYR A 73 3.51 -5.32 -0.98
C TYR A 73 2.10 -5.74 -0.57
N ALA A 74 1.45 -6.64 -1.32
CA ALA A 74 0.16 -7.21 -0.95
C ALA A 74 0.25 -8.06 0.32
N PHE A 75 1.22 -8.98 0.37
CA PHE A 75 1.44 -9.84 1.53
C PHE A 75 1.74 -9.06 2.81
N THR A 76 2.59 -8.02 2.73
CA THR A 76 2.89 -7.18 3.89
C THR A 76 1.69 -6.35 4.32
N SER A 77 0.82 -5.93 3.39
CA SER A 77 -0.40 -5.20 3.75
C SER A 77 -1.44 -6.08 4.46
N GLU A 78 -1.65 -7.32 4.00
CA GLU A 78 -2.54 -8.27 4.67
C GLU A 78 -2.00 -8.64 6.05
N TRP A 79 -0.68 -8.85 6.18
CA TRP A 79 -0.05 -9.13 7.47
C TRP A 79 -0.15 -7.93 8.41
N ALA A 80 0.09 -6.71 7.93
CA ALA A 80 -0.09 -5.51 8.73
C ALA A 80 -1.53 -5.40 9.25
N GLN A 81 -2.54 -5.52 8.37
CA GLN A 81 -3.94 -5.51 8.76
C GLN A 81 -4.28 -6.62 9.77
N ALA A 82 -3.79 -7.85 9.57
CA ALA A 82 -4.01 -8.96 10.49
C ALA A 82 -3.42 -8.68 11.88
N THR A 83 -2.22 -8.12 11.94
CA THR A 83 -1.53 -7.83 13.22
C THR A 83 -2.24 -6.73 14.01
N PHE A 84 -2.66 -5.66 13.35
CA PHE A 84 -3.38 -4.57 14.01
C PHE A 84 -4.80 -4.99 14.46
N THR A 85 -5.54 -5.72 13.61
CA THR A 85 -6.89 -6.22 13.95
C THR A 85 -6.86 -7.25 15.09
N SER A 86 -5.82 -8.12 15.15
CA SER A 86 -5.65 -9.06 16.25
C SER A 86 -5.35 -8.36 17.58
N THR A 87 -4.70 -7.19 17.54
CA THR A 87 -4.33 -6.45 18.76
C THR A 87 -5.55 -5.84 19.44
N GLU A 88 -6.53 -5.31 18.70
CA GLU A 88 -7.80 -4.82 19.27
C GLU A 88 -8.63 -5.95 19.90
N LYS A 89 -8.67 -7.12 19.25
CA LYS A 89 -9.48 -8.26 19.71
C LYS A 89 -8.98 -8.88 21.01
N VAL A 90 -7.67 -8.90 21.23
CA VAL A 90 -7.06 -9.44 22.45
C VAL A 90 -7.20 -8.46 23.62
N LEU A 91 -7.13 -7.16 23.37
CA LEU A 91 -7.27 -6.14 24.42
C LEU A 91 -8.74 -6.01 24.89
N GLY A 92 -9.72 -6.20 24.01
CA GLY A 92 -11.15 -6.20 24.36
C GLY A 92 -11.64 -7.44 25.13
N LEU A 93 -10.81 -8.47 25.30
CA LEU A 93 -11.11 -9.66 26.12
C LEU A 93 -10.47 -9.59 27.52
N MET A 94 -9.69 -8.55 27.82
CA MET A 94 -9.05 -8.33 29.13
C MET A 94 -9.65 -7.16 29.93
N GLY A 95 -10.67 -6.48 29.41
CA GLY A 95 -11.45 -5.44 30.10
C GLY A 95 -12.84 -5.94 30.47
#